data_AF-A0A967SMI0-F1
#
_entry.id   AF-A0A967SMI0-F1
#
_cell.length_a   1.000
_cell.length_b   1.000
_cell.length_c   1.000
_cell.angle_alpha   90.00
_cell.angle_beta   90.00
_cell.angle_gamma   90.00
#
_symmetry.space_group_name_H-M   'P 1'
#
loop_
_entity.id
_entity.type
_entity.pdbx_description
1 polymer ?
#
loop_
_entity_poly.entity_id
_entity_poly.type
_entity_poly.pdbx_seq_one_letter_code
_entity_poly.pdbx_strand_id
1 'polypeptide(L)'
;MCGAAYGDAEFPWRTSPCCGKPLLARYELAPLRGRFTPAALVGREPTLWRYAEVLPVRDPAHRLTLGEGFTPLLDAPRLAEALGVDRVWVKDEGQNPTGSFKARGLAMAVSRARELGMDAVALPSAGNAGSAAAAYAAAADMAAHVAVPRDTPRPILAEIRALGADLQLVDGLITDAGALIAEGAEEHGWFDVSTLKEPYRVEGKKTMG
;
A
#
# COMPACT_ATOMS: atom_id res chain seq x y z
N MET A 1 11.02 -8.86 -17.92
CA MET A 1 9.93 -7.88 -18.18
C MET A 1 9.94 -7.55 -19.66
N CYS A 2 8.79 -7.23 -20.27
CA CYS A 2 8.72 -6.90 -21.70
C CYS A 2 9.34 -5.55 -22.09
N GLY A 3 9.78 -4.74 -21.11
CA GLY A 3 10.42 -3.44 -21.34
C GLY A 3 9.46 -2.32 -21.78
N ALA A 4 8.19 -2.63 -22.02
CA ALA A 4 7.19 -1.64 -22.42
C ALA A 4 6.99 -0.58 -21.33
N ALA A 5 6.92 0.68 -21.75
CA ALA A 5 6.55 1.81 -20.93
C ALA A 5 5.18 2.34 -21.38
N TYR A 6 4.37 2.75 -20.42
CA TYR A 6 3.03 3.26 -20.65
C TYR A 6 2.97 4.71 -20.15
N GLY A 7 2.69 5.65 -21.06
CA GLY A 7 2.89 7.09 -20.80
C GLY A 7 1.69 7.82 -20.20
N ASP A 8 0.49 7.25 -20.29
CA ASP A 8 -0.71 7.88 -19.74
C ASP A 8 -0.81 7.61 -18.24
N ALA A 9 -0.24 8.48 -17.42
CA ALA A 9 -0.33 8.33 -15.97
C ALA A 9 -1.79 8.43 -15.47
N GLU A 10 -2.69 9.15 -16.15
CA GLU A 10 -4.11 9.27 -15.73
C GLU A 10 -4.90 7.97 -15.93
N PHE A 11 -4.37 7.00 -16.66
CA PHE A 11 -5.01 5.71 -16.81
C PHE A 11 -4.81 4.85 -15.53
N PRO A 12 -5.86 4.16 -15.03
CA PRO A 12 -5.77 3.28 -13.87
C PRO A 12 -5.03 1.98 -14.18
N TRP A 13 -3.72 2.10 -14.36
CA TRP A 13 -2.85 0.98 -14.70
C TRP A 13 -2.85 -0.09 -13.61
N ARG A 14 -3.14 -1.33 -14.03
CA ARG A 14 -3.01 -2.54 -13.21
C ARG A 14 -1.70 -3.27 -13.54
N THR A 15 -1.79 -4.43 -14.17
CA THR A 15 -0.64 -5.15 -14.74
C THR A 15 -0.40 -4.76 -16.20
N SER A 16 0.81 -5.02 -16.69
CA SER A 16 1.20 -4.77 -18.08
C SER A 16 0.29 -5.49 -19.07
N PRO A 17 -0.45 -4.79 -19.96
CA PRO A 17 -1.27 -5.44 -21.00
C PRO A 17 -0.48 -6.37 -21.92
N CYS A 18 0.81 -6.08 -22.13
CA CYS A 18 1.67 -6.89 -22.99
C CYS A 18 1.96 -8.30 -22.42
N CYS A 19 2.01 -8.47 -21.09
CA CYS A 19 2.48 -9.74 -20.51
C CYS A 19 1.91 -10.11 -19.13
N GLY A 20 0.93 -9.36 -18.63
CA GLY A 20 0.32 -9.58 -17.31
C GLY A 20 1.25 -9.38 -16.11
N LYS A 21 2.47 -8.88 -16.32
CA LYS A 21 3.46 -8.69 -15.24
C LYS A 21 3.24 -7.35 -14.52
N PRO A 22 3.70 -7.23 -13.26
CA PRO A 22 3.55 -6.00 -12.49
C PRO A 22 4.24 -4.84 -13.18
N LEU A 23 3.60 -3.68 -13.14
CA LEU A 23 4.18 -2.41 -13.57
C LEU A 23 4.99 -1.79 -12.42
N LEU A 24 5.95 -0.93 -12.77
CA LEU A 24 6.74 -0.16 -11.82
C LEU A 24 6.62 1.31 -12.16
N ALA A 25 6.41 2.16 -11.15
CA ALA A 25 6.42 3.60 -11.37
C ALA A 25 7.80 4.06 -11.88
N ARG A 26 7.77 5.09 -12.73
CA ARG A 26 8.96 5.74 -13.28
C ARG A 26 8.82 7.24 -13.06
N TYR A 27 9.94 7.87 -12.76
CA TYR A 27 10.00 9.27 -12.33
C TYR A 27 11.06 10.00 -13.14
N GLU A 28 10.75 11.25 -13.50
CA GLU A 28 11.75 12.18 -14.00
C GLU A 28 12.59 12.69 -12.83
N LEU A 29 13.76 12.07 -12.62
CA LEU A 29 14.64 12.39 -11.49
C LEU A 29 15.57 13.58 -11.76
N ALA A 30 15.78 13.95 -13.03
CA ALA A 30 16.68 15.04 -13.40
C ALA A 30 16.34 16.37 -12.70
N PRO A 31 15.06 16.79 -12.59
CA PRO A 31 14.69 18.02 -11.87
C PRO A 31 14.93 17.96 -10.35
N LEU A 32 15.02 16.77 -9.76
CA LEU A 32 15.21 16.58 -8.32
C LEU A 32 16.69 16.64 -7.91
N ARG A 33 17.61 16.54 -8.87
CA ARG A 33 19.05 16.49 -8.62
C ARG A 33 19.51 17.73 -7.86
N GLY A 34 20.13 17.52 -6.69
CA GLY A 34 20.61 18.60 -5.82
C GLY A 34 19.53 19.30 -4.98
N ARG A 35 18.24 19.01 -5.19
CA ARG A 35 17.12 19.59 -4.44
C ARG A 35 16.51 18.58 -3.46
N PHE A 36 16.33 17.34 -3.91
CA PHE A 36 15.85 16.25 -3.07
C PHE A 36 17.03 15.63 -2.30
N THR A 37 17.36 16.24 -1.17
CA THR A 37 18.51 15.87 -0.32
C THR A 37 18.04 15.56 1.11
N PRO A 38 18.82 14.82 1.92
CA PRO A 38 18.47 14.56 3.31
C PRO A 38 18.19 15.85 4.11
N ALA A 39 18.95 16.93 3.85
CA ALA A 39 18.74 18.22 4.48
C ALA A 39 17.38 18.85 4.13
N ALA A 40 16.93 18.71 2.87
CA ALA A 40 15.63 19.20 2.42
C ALA A 40 14.44 18.43 3.03
N LEU A 41 14.68 17.26 3.64
CA LEU A 41 13.68 16.46 4.33
C LEU A 41 13.55 16.82 5.82
N VAL A 42 14.48 17.60 6.38
CA VAL A 42 14.43 18.02 7.78
C VAL A 42 13.26 18.98 7.99
N GLY A 43 12.51 18.79 9.07
CA GLY A 43 11.34 19.62 9.41
C GLY A 43 10.07 19.32 8.61
N ARG A 44 10.13 18.44 7.59
CA ARG A 44 8.93 17.91 6.95
C ARG A 44 8.12 17.06 7.93
N GLU A 45 6.82 17.01 7.70
CA GLU A 45 5.90 16.18 8.48
C GLU A 45 6.37 14.71 8.53
N PRO A 46 6.31 14.04 9.69
CA PRO A 46 6.82 12.68 9.89
C PRO A 46 5.89 11.60 9.32
N THR A 47 5.47 11.72 8.06
CA THR A 47 4.67 10.70 7.36
C THR A 47 5.44 10.15 6.16
N LEU A 48 4.88 9.17 5.44
CA LEU A 48 5.46 8.71 4.18
C LEU A 48 5.50 9.81 3.11
N TRP A 49 4.62 10.82 3.21
CA TRP A 49 4.48 11.89 2.22
C TRP A 49 5.63 12.89 2.24
N ARG A 50 6.53 12.81 3.23
CA ARG A 50 7.79 13.56 3.22
C ARG A 50 8.65 13.28 1.97
N TYR A 51 8.39 12.19 1.26
CA TYR A 51 9.06 11.78 0.01
C TYR A 51 8.20 11.99 -1.25
N ALA A 52 7.18 12.86 -1.20
CA ALA A 52 6.16 13.02 -2.25
C ALA A 52 6.73 13.21 -3.67
N GLU A 53 7.91 13.81 -3.83
CA GLU A 53 8.55 14.03 -5.13
C GLU A 53 8.89 12.74 -5.89
N VAL A 54 8.98 11.60 -5.18
CA VAL A 54 9.28 10.28 -5.75
C VAL A 54 8.15 9.28 -5.45
N LEU A 55 6.92 9.77 -5.32
CA LEU A 55 5.73 8.97 -5.09
C LEU A 55 4.67 9.24 -6.16
N PRO A 56 3.86 8.23 -6.55
CA PRO A 56 3.00 8.31 -7.73
C PRO A 56 1.64 9.00 -7.46
N VAL A 57 1.59 10.01 -6.59
CA VAL A 57 0.37 10.82 -6.33
C VAL A 57 0.69 12.30 -6.58
N ARG A 58 0.18 12.82 -7.70
CA ARG A 58 0.59 14.11 -8.25
C ARG A 58 -0.13 15.25 -7.56
N ASP A 59 -1.46 15.16 -7.44
CA ASP A 59 -2.26 16.14 -6.73
C ASP A 59 -2.19 15.90 -5.20
N PRO A 60 -1.66 16.88 -4.44
CA PRO A 60 -1.62 16.80 -2.98
C PRO A 60 -2.98 16.56 -2.31
N ALA A 61 -4.10 16.98 -2.91
CA ALA A 61 -5.45 16.79 -2.35
C ALA A 61 -5.85 15.32 -2.19
N HIS A 62 -5.20 14.43 -2.95
CA HIS A 62 -5.45 12.99 -2.91
C HIS A 62 -4.47 12.22 -2.02
N ARG A 63 -3.51 12.89 -1.37
CA ARG A 63 -2.53 12.26 -0.48
C ARG A 63 -3.18 11.94 0.86
N LEU A 64 -3.77 10.75 0.96
CA LEU A 64 -4.37 10.26 2.19
C LEU A 64 -3.29 9.91 3.20
N THR A 65 -3.51 10.27 4.45
CA THR A 65 -2.64 9.82 5.54
C THR A 65 -3.47 9.53 6.79
N LEU A 66 -3.08 8.46 7.48
CA LEU A 66 -3.50 8.15 8.84
C LEU A 66 -2.34 8.34 9.82
N GLY A 67 -1.22 8.91 9.37
CA GLY A 67 0.02 9.07 10.14
C GLY A 67 1.07 7.99 9.85
N GLU A 68 0.89 7.15 8.82
CA GLU A 68 1.85 6.11 8.46
C GLU A 68 3.19 6.66 7.98
N GLY A 69 4.24 5.89 8.22
CA GLY A 69 5.61 6.30 7.92
C GLY A 69 6.37 6.76 9.15
N PHE A 70 7.62 7.18 8.91
CA PHE A 70 8.55 7.67 9.94
C PHE A 70 8.61 6.87 11.26
N THR A 71 8.38 5.56 11.16
CA THR A 71 8.37 4.64 12.29
C THR A 71 9.75 4.57 12.97
N PRO A 72 9.81 4.24 14.28
CA PRO A 72 11.07 4.21 15.02
C PRO A 72 12.11 3.24 14.42
N LEU A 73 13.38 3.62 14.54
CA LEU A 73 14.53 2.72 14.36
C LEU A 73 15.15 2.47 15.73
N LEU A 74 14.82 1.33 16.33
CA LEU A 74 15.17 1.00 17.71
C LEU A 74 16.53 0.33 17.77
N ASP A 75 17.40 0.78 18.67
CA ASP A 75 18.68 0.14 18.95
C ASP A 75 18.46 -1.12 19.80
N ALA A 76 19.06 -2.25 19.40
CA ALA A 76 18.84 -3.56 20.06
C ALA A 76 20.16 -4.19 20.54
N PRO A 77 20.86 -3.59 21.53
CA PRO A 77 22.21 -4.02 21.93
C PRO A 77 22.25 -5.46 22.48
N ARG A 78 21.24 -5.88 23.25
CA ARG A 78 21.15 -7.26 23.77
C ARG A 78 21.01 -8.31 22.66
N LEU A 79 20.34 -7.94 21.56
CA LEU A 79 20.21 -8.82 20.40
C LEU A 79 21.51 -8.83 19.58
N ALA A 80 22.20 -7.70 19.48
CA ALA A 80 23.52 -7.61 18.86
C ALA A 80 24.54 -8.52 19.58
N GLU A 81 24.57 -8.48 20.91
CA GLU A 81 25.39 -9.36 21.74
C GLU A 81 25.05 -10.85 21.50
N ALA A 82 23.76 -11.21 21.54
CA ALA A 82 23.33 -12.59 21.34
C ALA A 82 23.65 -13.16 19.95
N LEU A 83 23.71 -12.30 18.92
CA LEU A 83 24.04 -12.68 17.55
C LEU A 83 25.55 -12.57 17.23
N GLY A 84 26.36 -12.00 18.14
CA GLY A 84 27.79 -11.80 17.92
C GLY A 84 28.11 -10.76 16.84
N VAL A 85 27.29 -9.72 16.70
CA VAL A 85 27.48 -8.63 15.73
C VAL A 85 27.60 -7.27 16.42
N ASP A 86 28.23 -6.30 15.76
CA ASP A 86 28.49 -4.98 16.35
C ASP A 86 27.20 -4.21 16.69
N ARG A 87 26.18 -4.28 15.83
CA ARG A 87 24.95 -3.51 16.00
C ARG A 87 23.75 -4.13 15.30
N VAL A 88 22.60 -4.07 15.98
CA VAL A 88 21.31 -4.45 15.43
C VAL A 88 20.33 -3.31 15.65
N TRP A 89 19.57 -2.98 14.62
CA TRP A 89 18.43 -2.08 14.71
C TRP A 89 17.14 -2.78 14.31
N VAL A 90 16.04 -2.39 14.94
CA VAL A 90 14.69 -2.84 14.61
C VAL A 90 13.91 -1.67 14.04
N LYS A 91 13.49 -1.78 12.78
CA LYS A 91 12.55 -0.84 12.16
C LYS A 91 11.12 -1.23 12.58
N ASP A 92 10.57 -0.54 13.58
CA ASP A 92 9.29 -0.93 14.19
C ASP A 92 8.09 -0.45 13.36
N GLU A 93 7.77 -1.19 12.30
CA GLU A 93 6.60 -0.97 11.46
C GLU A 93 5.26 -1.34 12.14
N GLY A 94 5.29 -1.86 13.36
CA GLY A 94 4.10 -2.12 14.17
C GLY A 94 3.40 -0.84 14.64
N GLN A 95 4.12 0.28 14.70
CA GLN A 95 3.60 1.59 15.12
C GLN A 95 2.77 2.32 14.04
N ASN A 96 2.62 1.73 12.86
CA ASN A 96 1.74 2.34 11.84
C ASN A 96 0.26 2.28 12.28
N PRO A 97 -0.62 3.11 11.70
CA PRO A 97 -2.02 3.26 12.12
C PRO A 97 -2.86 1.98 12.14
N THR A 98 -2.48 0.98 11.34
CA THR A 98 -3.16 -0.34 11.26
C THR A 98 -2.27 -1.48 11.76
N GLY A 99 -1.35 -1.18 12.68
CA GLY A 99 -0.49 -2.16 13.35
C GLY A 99 0.55 -2.86 12.46
N SER A 100 0.78 -2.40 11.22
CA SER A 100 1.76 -3.02 10.33
C SER A 100 2.20 -2.16 9.16
N PHE A 101 3.30 -2.56 8.52
CA PHE A 101 3.83 -1.95 7.31
C PHE A 101 2.85 -1.91 6.12
N LYS A 102 1.75 -2.68 6.17
CA LYS A 102 0.73 -2.67 5.10
C LYS A 102 0.14 -1.28 4.92
N ALA A 103 0.09 -0.47 5.99
CA ALA A 103 -0.37 0.90 5.97
C ALA A 103 0.30 1.73 4.86
N ARG A 104 1.64 1.68 4.75
CA ARG A 104 2.39 2.43 3.73
C ARG A 104 1.95 2.12 2.30
N GLY A 105 1.78 0.84 1.99
CA GLY A 105 1.39 0.41 0.65
C GLY A 105 -0.06 0.79 0.32
N LEU A 106 -0.98 0.62 1.28
CA LEU A 106 -2.39 0.92 1.06
C LEU A 106 -2.66 2.43 1.05
N ALA A 107 -1.97 3.21 1.89
CA ALA A 107 -1.98 4.67 1.80
C ALA A 107 -1.67 5.14 0.37
N MET A 108 -0.63 4.56 -0.25
CA MET A 108 -0.24 4.91 -1.59
C MET A 108 -1.27 4.48 -2.64
N ALA A 109 -1.69 3.22 -2.60
CA ALA A 109 -2.57 2.67 -3.63
C ALA A 109 -3.98 3.26 -3.58
N VAL A 110 -4.54 3.49 -2.38
CA VAL A 110 -5.85 4.11 -2.23
C VAL A 110 -5.78 5.60 -2.59
N SER A 111 -4.73 6.32 -2.18
CA SER A 111 -4.53 7.72 -2.61
C SER A 111 -4.50 7.84 -4.13
N ARG A 112 -3.76 6.94 -4.79
CA ARG A 112 -3.67 6.94 -6.24
C ARG A 112 -4.98 6.50 -6.91
N ALA A 113 -5.65 5.48 -6.40
CA ALA A 113 -6.97 5.08 -6.90
C ALA A 113 -7.97 6.24 -6.83
N ARG A 114 -8.01 6.96 -5.71
CA ARG A 114 -8.85 8.15 -5.53
C ARG A 114 -8.49 9.26 -6.53
N GLU A 115 -7.21 9.52 -6.74
CA GLU A 115 -6.75 10.52 -7.73
C GLU A 115 -7.14 10.15 -9.16
N LEU A 116 -7.19 8.85 -9.48
CA LEU A 116 -7.61 8.33 -10.77
C LEU A 116 -9.14 8.27 -10.95
N GLY A 117 -9.91 8.77 -9.97
CA GLY A 117 -11.37 8.78 -10.02
C GLY A 117 -12.01 7.42 -9.75
N MET A 118 -11.33 6.51 -9.07
CA MET A 118 -11.93 5.26 -8.62
C MET A 118 -12.80 5.49 -7.39
N ASP A 119 -13.97 4.84 -7.36
CA ASP A 119 -14.89 4.90 -6.21
C ASP A 119 -14.73 3.69 -5.25
N ALA A 120 -14.09 2.62 -5.72
CA ALA A 120 -13.94 1.38 -4.97
C ALA A 120 -12.57 0.73 -5.15
N VAL A 121 -12.02 0.19 -4.07
CA VAL A 121 -10.85 -0.69 -4.08
C VAL A 121 -11.24 -2.11 -3.68
N ALA A 122 -10.50 -3.09 -4.20
CA ALA A 122 -10.72 -4.49 -3.87
C ALA A 122 -9.39 -5.22 -3.66
N LEU A 123 -9.36 -6.17 -2.72
CA LEU A 123 -8.23 -7.07 -2.53
C LEU A 123 -8.61 -8.36 -1.79
N PRO A 124 -7.92 -9.48 -2.08
CA PRO A 124 -7.92 -10.64 -1.23
C PRO A 124 -6.98 -10.42 -0.06
N SER A 125 -7.32 -10.98 1.10
CA SER A 125 -6.44 -10.96 2.28
C SER A 125 -6.57 -12.21 3.13
N ALA A 126 -5.49 -12.55 3.83
CA ALA A 126 -5.53 -13.48 4.96
C ALA A 126 -4.94 -12.80 6.22
N GLY A 127 -4.86 -11.46 6.23
CA GLY A 127 -4.10 -10.73 7.23
C GLY A 127 -4.28 -9.21 7.18
N ASN A 128 -3.29 -8.49 7.73
CA ASN A 128 -3.33 -7.04 7.96
C ASN A 128 -3.56 -6.17 6.70
N ALA A 129 -3.45 -6.74 5.50
CA ALA A 129 -3.70 -5.96 4.28
C ALA A 129 -5.19 -5.61 4.12
N GLY A 130 -6.10 -6.50 4.55
CA GLY A 130 -7.53 -6.23 4.53
C GLY A 130 -7.88 -5.07 5.47
N SER A 131 -7.39 -5.12 6.71
CA SER A 131 -7.57 -4.03 7.68
C SER A 131 -7.02 -2.70 7.17
N ALA A 132 -5.81 -2.70 6.59
CA ALA A 132 -5.24 -1.50 6.02
C ALA A 132 -6.12 -0.96 4.87
N ALA A 133 -6.55 -1.80 3.95
CA ALA A 133 -7.39 -1.35 2.83
C ALA A 133 -8.71 -0.76 3.31
N ALA A 134 -9.36 -1.40 4.28
CA ALA A 134 -10.59 -0.89 4.89
C ALA A 134 -10.37 0.50 5.53
N ALA A 135 -9.28 0.67 6.30
CA ALA A 135 -8.98 1.93 6.96
C ALA A 135 -8.74 3.08 5.96
N TYR A 136 -7.92 2.85 4.93
CA TYR A 136 -7.62 3.89 3.95
C TYR A 136 -8.80 4.18 3.01
N ALA A 137 -9.59 3.17 2.65
CA ALA A 137 -10.81 3.38 1.86
C ALA A 137 -11.84 4.20 2.64
N ALA A 138 -12.05 3.89 3.92
CA ALA A 138 -12.90 4.68 4.80
C ALA A 138 -12.42 6.14 4.91
N ALA A 139 -11.10 6.36 5.03
CA ALA A 139 -10.52 7.71 5.04
C ALA A 139 -10.64 8.44 3.69
N ALA A 140 -10.80 7.70 2.59
CA ALA A 140 -10.93 8.22 1.24
C ALA A 140 -12.39 8.46 0.81
N ASP A 141 -13.36 8.05 1.64
CA ASP A 141 -14.79 7.93 1.26
C ASP A 141 -14.99 7.00 0.04
N MET A 142 -14.27 5.87 0.02
CA MET A 142 -14.33 4.86 -1.04
C MET A 142 -14.87 3.53 -0.49
N ALA A 143 -15.52 2.75 -1.35
CA ALA A 143 -15.89 1.39 -1.02
C ALA A 143 -14.63 0.48 -0.95
N ALA A 144 -14.61 -0.44 0.01
CA ALA A 144 -13.58 -1.48 0.12
C ALA A 144 -14.22 -2.86 0.07
N HIS A 145 -13.87 -3.66 -0.94
CA HIS A 145 -14.26 -5.06 -1.05
C HIS A 145 -13.08 -5.95 -0.64
N VAL A 146 -13.27 -6.72 0.43
CA VAL A 146 -12.21 -7.52 1.03
C VAL A 146 -12.66 -8.97 1.10
N ALA A 147 -12.08 -9.82 0.25
CA ALA A 147 -12.31 -11.26 0.28
C ALA A 147 -11.26 -11.94 1.15
N VAL A 148 -11.68 -12.79 2.09
CA VAL A 148 -10.75 -13.49 2.98
C VAL A 148 -11.17 -14.94 3.22
N PRO A 149 -10.21 -15.87 3.42
CA PRO A 149 -10.50 -17.21 3.91
C PRO A 149 -11.25 -17.20 5.25
N ARG A 150 -12.19 -18.15 5.45
CA ARG A 150 -12.96 -18.28 6.69
C ARG A 150 -12.13 -18.46 7.96
N ASP A 151 -10.93 -19.01 7.84
CA ASP A 151 -9.99 -19.24 8.93
C ASP A 151 -9.11 -18.03 9.26
N THR A 152 -9.28 -16.90 8.55
CA THR A 152 -8.61 -15.63 8.86
C THR A 152 -8.84 -15.24 10.33
N PRO A 153 -7.80 -14.81 11.07
CA PRO A 153 -7.93 -14.53 12.50
C PRO A 153 -9.08 -13.56 12.83
N ARG A 154 -9.87 -13.91 13.84
CA ARG A 154 -11.06 -13.12 14.26
C ARG A 154 -10.78 -11.62 14.48
N PRO A 155 -9.64 -11.20 15.07
CA PRO A 155 -9.34 -9.77 15.22
C PRO A 155 -9.26 -9.02 13.90
N ILE A 156 -8.67 -9.63 12.87
CA ILE A 156 -8.58 -9.05 11.52
C ILE A 156 -9.97 -8.92 10.90
N LEU A 157 -10.81 -9.97 11.02
CA LEU A 157 -12.18 -9.93 10.52
C LEU A 157 -13.01 -8.83 11.20
N ALA A 158 -12.83 -8.67 12.51
CA ALA A 158 -13.52 -7.64 13.30
C ALA A 158 -13.07 -6.23 12.89
N GLU A 159 -11.76 -6.03 12.72
CA GLU A 159 -11.19 -4.74 12.29
C GLU A 159 -11.69 -4.34 10.89
N ILE A 160 -11.68 -5.27 9.92
CA ILE A 160 -12.19 -5.01 8.55
C ILE A 160 -13.66 -4.58 8.59
N ARG A 161 -14.50 -5.30 9.35
CA ARG A 161 -15.94 -4.97 9.49
C ARG A 161 -16.15 -3.63 10.20
N ALA A 162 -15.41 -3.37 11.27
CA ALA A 162 -15.55 -2.15 12.05
C ALA A 162 -15.20 -0.90 11.23
N LEU A 163 -14.28 -1.05 10.27
CA LEU A 163 -13.88 0.00 9.34
C LEU A 163 -14.82 0.14 8.12
N GLY A 164 -15.91 -0.64 8.07
CA GLY A 164 -16.98 -0.48 7.06
C GLY A 164 -16.73 -1.12 5.71
N ALA A 165 -15.70 -1.96 5.57
CA ALA A 165 -15.47 -2.70 4.33
C ALA A 165 -16.51 -3.83 4.12
N ASP A 166 -16.85 -4.08 2.86
CA ASP A 166 -17.58 -5.26 2.43
C ASP A 166 -16.69 -6.50 2.57
N LEU A 167 -16.89 -7.22 3.69
CA LEU A 167 -16.11 -8.41 4.03
C LEU A 167 -16.77 -9.67 3.50
N GLN A 168 -16.13 -10.28 2.51
CA GLN A 168 -16.57 -11.52 1.88
C GLN A 168 -15.77 -12.70 2.42
N LEU A 169 -16.46 -13.64 3.08
CA LEU A 169 -15.83 -14.84 3.62
C LEU A 169 -15.86 -15.97 2.59
N VAL A 170 -14.68 -16.47 2.23
CA VAL A 170 -14.50 -17.54 1.25
C VAL A 170 -14.24 -18.86 1.98
N ASP A 171 -14.99 -19.89 1.60
CA ASP A 171 -14.74 -21.26 2.03
C ASP A 171 -13.66 -21.89 1.14
N GLY A 172 -12.41 -21.50 1.39
CA GLY A 172 -11.29 -21.84 0.54
C GLY A 172 -10.01 -21.12 0.94
N LEU A 173 -9.03 -21.14 0.05
CA LEU A 173 -7.71 -20.55 0.25
C LEU A 173 -7.68 -19.09 -0.20
N ILE A 174 -6.55 -18.43 0.07
CA ILE A 174 -6.30 -17.05 -0.38
C ILE A 174 -6.37 -16.90 -1.91
N THR A 175 -6.11 -17.98 -2.66
CA THR A 175 -6.23 -18.01 -4.12
C THR A 175 -7.69 -17.90 -4.56
N ASP A 176 -8.61 -18.52 -3.84
CA ASP A 176 -10.05 -18.48 -4.14
C ASP A 176 -10.62 -17.09 -3.82
N ALA A 177 -10.18 -16.49 -2.71
CA ALA A 177 -10.45 -15.07 -2.43
C ALA A 177 -9.89 -14.15 -3.53
N GLY A 178 -8.72 -14.47 -4.08
CA GLY A 178 -8.14 -13.73 -5.20
C GLY A 178 -8.95 -13.85 -6.49
N ALA A 179 -9.51 -15.02 -6.78
CA ALA A 179 -10.38 -15.23 -7.94
C ALA A 179 -11.68 -14.41 -7.81
N LEU A 180 -12.30 -14.42 -6.63
CA LEU A 180 -13.51 -13.64 -6.36
C LEU A 180 -13.29 -12.13 -6.54
N ILE A 181 -12.14 -11.62 -6.08
CA ILE A 181 -11.79 -10.20 -6.26
C ILE A 181 -11.50 -9.87 -7.72
N ALA A 182 -10.85 -10.76 -8.46
CA ALA A 182 -10.59 -10.57 -9.89
C ALA A 182 -11.90 -10.51 -10.69
N GLU A 183 -12.83 -11.42 -10.42
CA GLU A 183 -14.17 -11.44 -11.03
C GLU A 183 -14.94 -10.15 -10.74
N GLY A 184 -15.04 -9.76 -9.46
CA GLY A 184 -15.72 -8.52 -9.09
C GLY A 184 -15.05 -7.25 -9.64
N ALA A 185 -13.72 -7.24 -9.78
CA ALA A 185 -13.00 -6.14 -10.42
C ALA A 185 -13.30 -6.04 -11.93
N GLU A 186 -13.58 -7.15 -12.61
CA GLU A 186 -14.00 -7.16 -14.01
C GLU A 186 -15.48 -6.75 -14.17
N GLU A 187 -16.35 -7.24 -13.29
CA GLU A 187 -17.80 -6.98 -13.36
C GLU A 187 -18.18 -5.57 -12.91
N HIS A 188 -17.59 -5.10 -11.80
CA HIS A 188 -18.00 -3.86 -11.12
C HIS A 188 -16.98 -2.73 -11.26
N GLY A 189 -15.85 -2.97 -11.94
CA GLY A 189 -14.82 -1.97 -12.16
C GLY A 189 -14.02 -1.59 -10.91
N TRP A 190 -13.97 -2.44 -9.88
CA TRP A 190 -13.19 -2.17 -8.68
C TRP A 190 -11.69 -2.06 -8.99
N PHE A 191 -11.02 -1.13 -8.32
CA PHE A 191 -9.57 -1.01 -8.45
C PHE A 191 -8.88 -2.09 -7.60
N ASP A 192 -8.40 -3.15 -8.27
CA ASP A 192 -7.71 -4.26 -7.63
C ASP A 192 -6.34 -3.83 -7.08
N VAL A 193 -6.29 -3.62 -5.76
CA VAL A 193 -5.09 -3.28 -5.01
C VAL A 193 -4.43 -4.53 -4.40
N SER A 194 -4.65 -5.71 -4.96
CA SER A 194 -3.90 -6.92 -4.62
C SER A 194 -2.40 -6.72 -4.77
N THR A 195 -1.62 -7.54 -4.06
CA THR A 195 -0.15 -7.46 -4.14
C THR A 195 0.29 -7.70 -5.59
N LEU A 196 0.98 -6.72 -6.18
CA LEU A 196 1.53 -6.76 -7.54
C LEU A 196 0.49 -6.75 -8.69
N LYS A 197 -0.77 -6.42 -8.40
CA LYS A 197 -1.81 -6.19 -9.43
C LYS A 197 -1.88 -4.74 -9.90
N GLU A 198 -1.18 -3.84 -9.21
CA GLU A 198 -1.05 -2.43 -9.54
C GLU A 198 0.39 -1.95 -9.19
N PRO A 199 0.84 -0.80 -9.71
CA PRO A 199 2.22 -0.34 -9.52
C PRO A 199 2.45 0.51 -8.26
N TYR A 200 1.44 0.89 -7.49
CA TYR A 200 1.54 1.95 -6.48
C TYR A 200 1.80 1.42 -5.06
N ARG A 201 1.32 0.23 -4.67
CA ARG A 201 1.59 -0.30 -3.31
C ARG A 201 3.07 -0.48 -3.01
N VAL A 202 3.87 -0.83 -4.02
CA VAL A 202 5.32 -0.98 -3.86
C VAL A 202 5.99 0.37 -3.60
N GLU A 203 5.49 1.44 -4.21
CA GLU A 203 6.02 2.79 -4.03
C GLU A 203 5.79 3.32 -2.62
N GLY A 204 4.65 2.98 -2.00
CA GLY A 204 4.42 3.25 -0.58
C GLY A 204 5.42 2.52 0.32
N LYS A 205 5.64 1.22 0.07
CA LYS A 205 6.60 0.40 0.86
C LYS A 205 8.05 0.86 0.72
N LYS A 206 8.43 1.39 -0.45
CA LYS A 206 9.76 1.95 -0.71
C LYS A 206 10.18 2.99 0.34
N THR A 207 9.22 3.73 0.92
CA THR A 207 9.48 4.75 1.96
C THR A 207 9.92 4.19 3.32
N MET A 208 10.01 2.86 3.47
CA MET A 208 10.51 2.21 4.67
C MET A 208 12.05 2.27 4.78
N GLY A 209 12.74 2.26 3.63
CA GLY A 209 14.20 2.19 3.52
C GLY A 209 14.87 3.48 3.09
#